data_AF-A0AAU9W7I7-F1
#
_entry.id   AF-A0AAU9W7I7-F1
#
_cell.length_a   1.000
_cell.length_b   1.000
_cell.length_c   1.000
_cell.angle_alpha   90.00
_cell.angle_beta   90.00
_cell.angle_gamma   90.00
#
_symmetry.space_group_name_H-M   'P 1'
#
loop_
_entity.id
_entity.type
_entity.pdbx_description
1 polymer ?
#
loop_
_entity_poly.entity_id
_entity_poly.type
_entity_poly.pdbx_seq_one_letter_code
_entity_poly.pdbx_strand_id
1 'polypeptide(L)'
;MQQNSYHFVVDYKVDLLGITETWLHMEGSDMAIGELCPNGYRLLHTPRLTGRGGGVGLLYKQGIGFKSKTRLCEHSFTSFECMDVTFVARKSLRVIVVYRPPGENETESALSLKNVTVVEQFISYHKAVCFNLSLRKPVNERSTVVSRKLKGFDFDAFNEMIISTGLSDGGVSHCIELLAKKYDVLLCKALDKLAPKRTRTIVIRPNAPWYNEEIATQKRKRRRLERKWRSTSLEIDRVNYLEQCNVVNAMLYKTKEQRYSTVIQDNALDSKLLFRTVDKLLQRNTDLRYPSANSDQELANAFADFFSAKIVRIRDELLVRKEQLGELLMKDF
;
A
#
# COMPACT_ATOMS: atom_id res chain seq x y z
N MET A 1 -18.08 4.78 -32.13
CA MET A 1 -17.42 4.18 -30.94
C MET A 1 -17.94 2.78 -30.62
N GLN A 2 -19.25 2.56 -30.65
CA GLN A 2 -19.91 1.41 -30.01
C GLN A 2 -19.79 0.08 -30.78
N GLN A 3 -19.94 0.05 -32.10
CA GLN A 3 -19.88 -1.21 -32.88
C GLN A 3 -18.47 -1.85 -32.96
N ASN A 4 -17.41 -1.08 -32.68
CA ASN A 4 -16.01 -1.50 -32.92
C ASN A 4 -15.26 -1.95 -31.66
N SER A 5 -15.77 -1.64 -30.45
CA SER A 5 -15.27 -2.24 -29.20
C SER A 5 -15.55 -3.74 -29.16
N TYR A 6 -16.64 -4.20 -29.81
CA TYR A 6 -16.96 -5.60 -29.99
C TYR A 6 -15.82 -6.37 -30.69
N HIS A 7 -15.39 -5.90 -31.87
CA HIS A 7 -14.31 -6.54 -32.63
C HIS A 7 -12.99 -6.54 -31.86
N PHE A 8 -12.64 -5.43 -31.23
CA PHE A 8 -11.42 -5.36 -30.42
C PHE A 8 -11.40 -6.38 -29.26
N VAL A 9 -12.52 -6.55 -28.57
CA VAL A 9 -12.61 -7.50 -27.44
C VAL A 9 -12.50 -8.94 -27.91
N VAL A 10 -13.13 -9.26 -29.05
CA VAL A 10 -13.14 -10.60 -29.64
C VAL A 10 -11.78 -10.94 -30.24
N ASP A 11 -11.20 -10.06 -31.04
CA ASP A 11 -9.95 -10.30 -31.78
C ASP A 11 -8.74 -10.42 -30.84
N TYR A 12 -8.69 -9.58 -29.81
CA TYR A 12 -7.57 -9.56 -28.84
C TYR A 12 -7.83 -10.42 -27.60
N LYS A 13 -8.96 -11.13 -27.54
CA LYS A 13 -9.37 -11.98 -26.40
C LYS A 13 -9.25 -11.26 -25.05
N VAL A 14 -9.73 -10.02 -24.99
CA VAL A 14 -9.58 -9.16 -23.81
C VAL A 14 -10.42 -9.68 -22.66
N ASP A 15 -9.85 -9.83 -21.47
CA ASP A 15 -10.59 -10.31 -20.30
C ASP A 15 -11.37 -9.20 -19.57
N LEU A 16 -10.82 -7.99 -19.55
CA LEU A 16 -11.34 -6.78 -18.87
C LEU A 16 -11.06 -5.54 -19.73
N LEU A 17 -12.09 -4.73 -19.99
CA LEU A 17 -11.99 -3.49 -20.74
C LEU A 17 -12.73 -2.36 -20.00
N GLY A 18 -11.99 -1.36 -19.54
CA GLY A 18 -12.55 -0.11 -19.03
C GLY A 18 -12.87 0.85 -20.17
N ILE A 19 -14.04 1.45 -20.14
CA ILE A 19 -14.54 2.38 -21.16
C ILE A 19 -14.89 3.68 -20.46
N THR A 20 -14.39 4.79 -20.98
CA THR A 20 -14.74 6.15 -20.55
C THR A 20 -15.52 6.84 -21.66
N GLU A 21 -16.31 7.87 -21.34
CA GLU A 21 -17.19 8.55 -22.31
C GLU A 21 -18.12 7.56 -23.03
N THR A 22 -18.92 6.83 -22.26
CA THR A 22 -19.85 5.84 -22.82
C THR A 22 -21.07 6.46 -23.53
N TRP A 23 -21.43 7.69 -23.16
CA TRP A 23 -22.60 8.45 -23.66
C TRP A 23 -23.94 7.70 -23.53
N LEU A 24 -24.04 6.75 -22.60
CA LEU A 24 -25.26 5.99 -22.34
C LEU A 24 -26.12 6.67 -21.27
N HIS A 25 -27.43 6.76 -21.50
CA HIS A 25 -28.40 7.42 -20.62
C HIS A 25 -29.17 6.40 -19.74
N MET A 26 -29.77 6.86 -18.64
CA MET A 26 -30.57 5.99 -17.74
C MET A 26 -31.80 5.36 -18.42
N GLU A 27 -32.35 6.00 -19.44
CA GLU A 27 -33.52 5.53 -20.18
C GLU A 27 -33.13 5.13 -21.61
N GLY A 28 -33.55 3.94 -22.07
CA GLY A 28 -33.41 3.48 -23.46
C GLY A 28 -32.07 2.82 -23.83
N SER A 29 -31.12 2.69 -22.90
CA SER A 29 -29.78 2.12 -23.18
C SER A 29 -29.71 0.59 -23.21
N ASP A 30 -30.77 -0.12 -22.81
CA ASP A 30 -30.74 -1.60 -22.72
C ASP A 30 -30.53 -2.28 -24.08
N MET A 31 -31.13 -1.74 -25.15
CA MET A 31 -30.88 -2.23 -26.52
C MET A 31 -29.44 -1.97 -26.96
N ALA A 32 -28.91 -0.78 -26.67
CA ALA A 32 -27.53 -0.44 -27.00
C ALA A 32 -26.52 -1.31 -26.22
N ILE A 33 -26.78 -1.59 -24.93
CA ILE A 33 -25.95 -2.47 -24.10
C ILE A 33 -25.95 -3.91 -24.62
N GLY A 34 -27.10 -4.39 -25.12
CA GLY A 34 -27.25 -5.70 -25.74
C GLY A 34 -26.45 -5.86 -27.03
N GLU A 35 -26.44 -4.85 -27.91
CA GLU A 35 -25.62 -4.84 -29.12
C GLU A 35 -24.11 -4.68 -28.83
N LEU A 36 -23.77 -4.04 -27.71
CA LEU A 36 -22.40 -3.74 -27.30
C LEU A 36 -21.67 -4.89 -26.59
N CYS A 37 -22.37 -5.90 -26.10
CA CYS A 37 -21.77 -7.00 -25.34
C CYS A 37 -21.52 -8.22 -26.23
N PRO A 38 -20.26 -8.61 -26.48
CA PRO A 38 -19.96 -9.89 -27.10
C PRO A 38 -20.52 -11.06 -26.31
N ASN A 39 -20.87 -12.15 -26.99
CA ASN A 39 -21.34 -13.37 -26.34
C ASN A 39 -20.30 -13.84 -25.30
N GLY A 40 -20.77 -14.04 -24.07
CA GLY A 40 -19.90 -14.38 -22.94
C GLY A 40 -19.22 -13.19 -22.27
N TYR A 41 -19.68 -11.95 -22.48
CA TYR A 41 -19.22 -10.76 -21.75
C TYR A 41 -20.38 -10.10 -20.97
N ARG A 42 -20.05 -9.29 -19.95
CA ARG A 42 -21.01 -8.46 -19.20
C ARG A 42 -20.47 -7.04 -19.09
N LEU A 43 -21.31 -6.05 -19.37
CA LEU A 43 -21.01 -4.63 -19.20
C LEU A 43 -21.62 -4.12 -17.89
N LEU A 44 -20.80 -3.50 -17.04
CA LEU A 44 -21.24 -2.65 -15.95
C LEU A 44 -21.12 -1.20 -16.42
N HIS A 45 -22.14 -0.39 -16.20
CA HIS A 45 -22.18 0.98 -16.66
C HIS A 45 -22.77 1.89 -15.57
N THR A 46 -22.15 3.05 -15.38
CA THR A 46 -22.65 4.13 -14.53
C THR A 46 -22.83 5.38 -15.39
N PRO A 47 -24.07 5.80 -15.68
CA PRO A 47 -24.36 7.01 -16.45
C PRO A 47 -23.96 8.27 -15.67
N ARG A 48 -23.66 9.35 -16.40
CA ARG A 48 -23.49 10.68 -15.80
C ARG A 48 -24.86 11.24 -15.41
N LEU A 49 -25.00 11.70 -14.17
CA LEU A 49 -26.27 12.22 -13.63
C LEU A 49 -26.68 13.57 -14.23
N THR A 50 -25.73 14.41 -14.64
CA THR A 50 -26.00 15.77 -15.16
C THR A 50 -25.00 16.19 -16.25
N GLY A 51 -25.47 16.88 -17.30
CA GLY A 51 -24.65 17.43 -18.40
C GLY A 51 -24.82 16.72 -19.76
N ARG A 52 -24.18 17.25 -20.82
CA ARG A 52 -24.06 16.59 -22.14
C ARG A 52 -22.82 15.69 -22.16
N GLY A 53 -23.02 14.37 -22.27
CA GLY A 53 -21.96 13.38 -22.41
C GLY A 53 -21.24 12.97 -21.13
N GLY A 54 -20.46 11.89 -21.24
CA GLY A 54 -19.75 11.25 -20.13
C GLY A 54 -20.17 9.79 -19.92
N GLY A 55 -20.04 9.31 -18.69
CA GLY A 55 -20.37 7.95 -18.27
C GLY A 55 -19.17 7.00 -18.38
N VAL A 56 -19.06 6.09 -17.41
CA VAL A 56 -17.99 5.09 -17.33
C VAL A 56 -18.56 3.68 -17.39
N GLY A 57 -17.85 2.79 -18.07
CA GLY A 57 -18.24 1.41 -18.29
C GLY A 57 -17.08 0.43 -18.08
N LEU A 58 -17.42 -0.82 -17.78
CA LEU A 58 -16.47 -1.92 -17.58
C LEU A 58 -17.07 -3.16 -18.20
N LEU A 59 -16.50 -3.56 -19.31
CA LEU A 59 -16.84 -4.79 -20.02
C LEU A 59 -15.87 -5.89 -19.56
N TYR A 60 -16.38 -7.08 -19.27
CA TYR A 60 -15.55 -8.21 -18.87
C TYR A 60 -16.13 -9.56 -19.27
N LYS A 61 -15.25 -10.54 -19.42
CA LYS A 61 -15.62 -11.90 -19.83
C LYS A 61 -16.29 -12.67 -18.69
N GLN A 62 -17.46 -13.22 -18.96
CA GLN A 62 -18.19 -14.13 -18.09
C GLN A 62 -17.43 -15.46 -17.99
N GLY A 63 -17.45 -16.09 -16.80
CA GLY A 63 -16.80 -17.38 -16.58
C GLY A 63 -15.31 -17.32 -16.21
N ILE A 64 -14.64 -16.17 -16.30
CA ILE A 64 -13.40 -15.99 -15.52
C ILE A 64 -13.84 -16.08 -14.06
N GLY A 65 -13.33 -17.05 -13.29
CA GLY A 65 -13.84 -17.50 -11.99
C GLY A 65 -13.97 -16.44 -10.89
N PHE A 66 -14.87 -15.48 -11.07
CA PHE A 66 -15.14 -14.34 -10.23
C PHE A 66 -16.56 -14.47 -9.70
N LYS A 67 -16.69 -14.77 -8.41
CA LYS A 67 -18.00 -14.75 -7.74
C LYS A 67 -18.31 -13.27 -7.48
N SER A 68 -18.98 -12.65 -8.45
CA SER A 68 -19.26 -11.21 -8.50
C SER A 68 -20.03 -10.76 -7.27
N LYS A 69 -19.32 -10.22 -6.27
CA LYS A 69 -19.91 -9.29 -5.31
C LYS A 69 -19.44 -7.90 -5.74
N THR A 70 -20.07 -7.39 -6.79
CA THR A 70 -19.87 -6.02 -7.27
C THR A 70 -20.31 -5.10 -6.14
N ARG A 71 -19.36 -4.56 -5.38
CA ARG A 71 -19.64 -3.35 -4.60
C ARG A 71 -19.34 -2.20 -5.55
N LEU A 72 -20.39 -1.64 -6.14
CA LEU A 72 -20.30 -0.30 -6.70
C LEU A 72 -20.18 0.61 -5.48
N CYS A 73 -19.00 1.17 -5.24
CA CYS A 73 -18.89 2.26 -4.29
C CYS A 73 -19.51 3.49 -4.95
N GLU A 74 -20.65 3.95 -4.44
CA GLU A 74 -21.22 5.25 -4.79
C GLU A 74 -20.33 6.34 -4.21
N HIS A 75 -19.26 6.67 -4.93
CA HIS A 75 -18.51 7.89 -4.69
C HIS A 75 -18.92 8.89 -5.76
N SER A 76 -19.70 9.91 -5.37
CA SER A 76 -19.96 11.06 -6.24
C SER A 76 -18.81 12.06 -6.09
N PHE A 77 -18.01 12.20 -7.14
CA PHE A 77 -16.98 13.23 -7.22
C PHE A 77 -17.41 14.29 -8.24
N THR A 78 -17.13 15.57 -7.94
CA THR A 78 -17.47 16.69 -8.83
C THR A 78 -16.44 16.93 -9.93
N SER A 79 -15.19 16.46 -9.74
CA SER A 79 -14.06 16.71 -10.63
C SER A 79 -13.72 15.57 -11.59
N PHE A 80 -14.22 14.36 -11.35
CA PHE A 80 -14.01 13.19 -12.20
C PHE A 80 -15.15 12.18 -12.02
N GLU A 81 -15.40 11.38 -13.04
CA GLU A 81 -16.28 10.22 -12.99
C GLU A 81 -15.46 8.98 -12.65
N CYS A 82 -15.99 8.12 -11.79
CA CYS A 82 -15.29 6.95 -11.32
C CYS A 82 -16.23 5.76 -11.16
N MET A 83 -15.78 4.60 -11.62
CA MET A 83 -16.40 3.33 -11.31
C MET A 83 -15.38 2.42 -10.65
N ASP A 84 -15.73 1.97 -9.44
CA ASP A 84 -14.93 1.05 -8.64
C ASP A 84 -15.62 -0.31 -8.57
N VAL A 85 -14.97 -1.32 -9.14
CA VAL A 85 -15.46 -2.69 -9.18
C VAL A 85 -14.44 -3.62 -8.55
N THR A 86 -14.84 -4.34 -7.49
CA THR A 86 -14.03 -5.39 -6.89
C THR A 86 -14.53 -6.77 -7.28
N PHE A 87 -13.69 -7.54 -7.99
CA PHE A 87 -13.88 -8.95 -8.29
C PHE A 87 -13.28 -9.82 -7.17
N VAL A 88 -14.08 -10.71 -6.58
CA VAL A 88 -13.66 -11.57 -5.46
C VAL A 88 -13.57 -13.03 -5.91
N ALA A 89 -12.37 -13.62 -5.80
CA ALA A 89 -12.08 -15.03 -6.05
C ALA A 89 -11.05 -15.56 -5.04
N ARG A 90 -10.25 -16.59 -5.39
CA ARG A 90 -9.07 -17.01 -4.59
C ARG A 90 -8.06 -15.87 -4.42
N LYS A 91 -7.95 -15.00 -5.43
CA LYS A 91 -7.27 -13.70 -5.37
C LYS A 91 -8.31 -12.63 -5.71
N SER A 92 -8.28 -11.50 -5.01
CA SER A 92 -9.19 -10.38 -5.26
C SER A 92 -8.55 -9.39 -6.23
N LEU A 93 -9.32 -8.90 -7.19
CA LEU A 93 -8.90 -7.85 -8.14
C LEU A 93 -9.85 -6.66 -8.00
N ARG A 94 -9.32 -5.47 -7.75
CA ARG A 94 -10.10 -4.22 -7.76
C ARG A 94 -9.73 -3.45 -9.02
N VAL A 95 -10.73 -3.10 -9.81
CA VAL A 95 -10.61 -2.35 -11.06
C VAL A 95 -11.30 -1.02 -10.85
N ILE A 96 -10.60 0.07 -11.13
CA ILE A 96 -11.13 1.42 -11.02
C ILE A 96 -11.03 2.06 -12.40
N VAL A 97 -12.17 2.41 -12.99
CA VAL A 97 -12.26 3.15 -14.24
C VAL A 97 -12.49 4.61 -13.88
N VAL A 98 -11.57 5.49 -14.26
CA VAL A 98 -11.65 6.92 -13.95
C VAL A 98 -11.67 7.70 -15.26
N TYR A 99 -12.65 8.58 -15.40
CA TYR A 99 -12.70 9.57 -16.46
C TYR A 99 -12.65 10.96 -15.84
N ARG A 100 -11.69 11.78 -16.24
CA ARG A 100 -11.61 13.18 -15.82
C ARG A 100 -11.89 14.05 -17.05
N PRO A 101 -12.94 14.90 -17.05
CA PRO A 101 -13.14 15.88 -18.11
C PRO A 101 -11.91 16.79 -18.24
N PRO A 102 -11.56 17.22 -19.46
CA PRO A 102 -10.35 18.02 -19.68
C PRO A 102 -10.38 19.31 -18.85
N GLY A 103 -9.32 19.52 -18.08
CA GLY A 103 -9.07 20.72 -17.29
C GLY A 103 -7.57 20.92 -17.11
N GLU A 104 -7.14 22.18 -17.18
CA GLU A 104 -5.73 22.62 -17.11
C GLU A 104 -5.05 22.09 -15.84
N ASN A 105 -3.91 21.42 -16.03
CA ASN A 105 -2.91 20.94 -15.06
C ASN A 105 -2.65 19.43 -15.19
N GLU A 106 -1.75 19.11 -16.10
CA GLU A 106 -1.11 17.79 -16.20
C GLU A 106 -0.27 17.54 -14.93
N THR A 107 -0.50 16.42 -14.27
CA THR A 107 0.40 15.92 -13.23
C THR A 107 0.93 14.56 -13.66
N GLU A 108 2.19 14.53 -14.08
CA GLU A 108 2.93 13.30 -14.34
C GLU A 108 2.93 12.44 -13.06
N SER A 109 2.29 11.28 -13.15
CA SER A 109 2.37 10.25 -12.12
C SER A 109 3.16 9.08 -12.68
N ALA A 110 4.36 8.85 -12.15
CA ALA A 110 5.28 7.81 -12.59
C ALA A 110 4.78 6.41 -12.16
N LEU A 111 4.09 5.72 -13.06
CA LEU A 111 3.99 4.26 -13.04
C LEU A 111 4.97 3.71 -14.08
N SER A 112 5.96 2.94 -13.65
CA SER A 112 6.86 2.20 -14.55
C SER A 112 6.08 1.05 -15.19
N LEU A 113 5.35 1.35 -16.27
CA LEU A 113 4.61 0.39 -17.07
C LEU A 113 5.58 -0.31 -18.04
N LYS A 114 5.54 -1.64 -18.09
CA LYS A 114 6.29 -2.44 -19.08
C LYS A 114 5.38 -2.80 -20.25
N ASN A 115 5.98 -2.84 -21.44
CA ASN A 115 5.31 -3.20 -22.70
C ASN A 115 4.10 -2.32 -23.00
N VAL A 116 4.26 -1.00 -22.87
CA VAL A 116 3.25 -0.05 -23.29
C VAL A 116 3.20 -0.04 -24.81
N THR A 117 2.12 -0.57 -25.38
CA THR A 117 1.86 -0.49 -26.82
C THR A 117 0.64 0.40 -27.03
N VAL A 118 0.84 1.49 -27.75
CA VAL A 118 -0.25 2.34 -28.20
C VAL A 118 -0.77 1.74 -29.49
N VAL A 119 -1.96 1.17 -29.44
CA VAL A 119 -2.64 0.65 -30.62
C VAL A 119 -3.39 1.81 -31.26
N GLU A 120 -2.94 2.21 -32.45
CA GLU A 120 -3.70 3.17 -33.25
C GLU A 120 -5.02 2.53 -33.65
N GLN A 121 -6.10 3.07 -33.09
CA GLN A 121 -7.45 2.74 -33.49
C GLN A 121 -7.95 3.87 -34.38
N PHE A 122 -8.33 3.56 -35.63
CA PHE A 122 -8.87 4.51 -36.63
C PHE A 122 -10.27 5.08 -36.29
N ILE A 123 -10.67 5.11 -35.02
CA ILE A 123 -12.09 5.07 -34.62
C ILE A 123 -12.50 6.15 -33.60
N SER A 124 -11.54 6.90 -33.03
CA SER A 124 -11.75 8.01 -32.10
C SER A 124 -10.47 8.86 -31.97
N TYR A 125 -10.57 10.10 -31.48
CA TYR A 125 -9.40 10.90 -31.04
C TYR A 125 -8.62 10.25 -29.88
N HIS A 126 -9.18 9.21 -29.25
CA HIS A 126 -8.56 8.46 -28.16
C HIS A 126 -7.73 7.28 -28.68
N LYS A 127 -6.48 7.16 -28.20
CA LYS A 127 -5.58 6.03 -28.52
C LYS A 127 -5.71 4.93 -27.47
N ALA A 128 -5.78 3.67 -27.89
CA ALA A 128 -5.81 2.54 -26.96
C ALA A 128 -4.39 2.27 -26.44
N VAL A 129 -4.19 2.36 -25.12
CA VAL A 129 -2.91 2.08 -24.47
C VAL A 129 -2.99 0.71 -23.81
N CYS A 130 -2.26 -0.27 -24.34
CA CYS A 130 -2.15 -1.60 -23.76
C CYS A 130 -0.85 -1.71 -22.97
N PHE A 131 -0.86 -2.36 -21.81
CA PHE A 131 0.34 -2.60 -21.01
C PHE A 131 0.20 -3.87 -20.16
N ASN A 132 1.33 -4.49 -19.82
CA ASN A 132 1.36 -5.67 -18.97
C ASN A 132 1.66 -5.29 -17.52
N LEU A 133 0.70 -5.55 -16.62
CA LEU A 133 0.86 -5.26 -15.19
C LEU A 133 1.23 -6.53 -14.40
N SER A 134 2.46 -6.59 -13.89
CA SER A 134 2.89 -7.67 -12.99
C SER A 134 2.45 -7.41 -11.55
N LEU A 135 1.23 -7.81 -11.21
CA LEU A 135 0.69 -7.69 -9.85
C LEU A 135 1.24 -8.79 -8.93
N ARG A 136 2.45 -8.61 -8.41
CA ARG A 136 2.97 -9.47 -7.32
C ARG A 136 2.63 -8.83 -5.98
N LYS A 137 1.99 -9.60 -5.09
CA LYS A 137 1.82 -9.17 -3.70
C LYS A 137 3.23 -9.02 -3.09
N PRO A 138 3.61 -7.84 -2.56
CA PRO A 138 4.89 -7.69 -1.91
C PRO A 138 4.99 -8.69 -0.76
N VAL A 139 6.12 -9.39 -0.69
CA VAL A 139 6.37 -10.34 0.40
C VAL A 139 6.61 -9.51 1.65
N ASN A 140 5.88 -9.80 2.71
CA ASN A 140 6.15 -9.14 3.98
C ASN A 140 7.58 -9.46 4.42
N GLU A 141 8.31 -8.44 4.86
CA GLU A 141 9.64 -8.60 5.43
C GLU A 141 9.62 -9.61 6.57
N ARG A 142 10.66 -10.43 6.62
CA ARG A 142 10.85 -11.44 7.65
C ARG A 142 12.11 -11.09 8.41
N SER A 143 12.01 -11.05 9.73
CA SER A 143 13.19 -10.95 10.59
C SER A 143 13.39 -12.22 11.38
N THR A 144 14.65 -12.50 11.64
CA THR A 144 15.07 -13.60 12.48
C THR A 144 15.20 -13.08 13.91
N VAL A 145 14.39 -13.60 14.82
CA VAL A 145 14.45 -13.25 16.25
C VAL A 145 14.91 -14.47 17.04
N VAL A 146 15.84 -14.23 17.96
CA VAL A 146 16.34 -15.23 18.90
C VAL A 146 15.60 -15.05 20.22
N SER A 147 14.99 -16.10 20.74
CA SER A 147 14.22 -16.07 21.99
C SER A 147 14.40 -17.35 22.81
N ARG A 148 14.20 -17.28 24.13
CA ARG A 148 14.19 -18.44 25.02
C ARG A 148 12.76 -18.69 25.53
N LYS A 149 12.37 -19.95 25.72
CA LYS A 149 11.07 -20.29 26.29
C LYS A 149 11.15 -20.19 27.81
N LEU A 150 10.80 -19.03 28.36
CA LEU A 150 10.77 -18.81 29.81
C LEU A 150 9.39 -19.07 30.44
N LYS A 151 8.35 -19.26 29.62
CA LYS A 151 7.01 -19.59 30.14
C LYS A 151 7.00 -21.03 30.64
N GLY A 152 6.81 -21.19 31.96
CA GLY A 152 6.92 -22.47 32.67
C GLY A 152 8.38 -22.88 32.88
N PHE A 153 9.27 -21.91 33.09
CA PHE A 153 10.66 -22.17 33.45
C PHE A 153 10.72 -22.83 34.83
N ASP A 154 11.51 -23.89 34.93
CA ASP A 154 11.74 -24.61 36.17
C ASP A 154 12.82 -23.89 36.98
N PHE A 155 12.36 -23.10 37.95
CA PHE A 155 13.24 -22.35 38.84
C PHE A 155 13.94 -23.25 39.85
N ASP A 156 13.34 -24.38 40.22
CA ASP A 156 13.90 -25.30 41.21
C ASP A 156 15.11 -26.03 40.63
N ALA A 157 14.96 -26.59 39.41
CA ALA A 157 16.08 -27.20 38.69
C ALA A 157 17.20 -26.21 38.35
N PHE A 158 16.86 -24.93 38.16
CA PHE A 158 17.84 -23.87 37.96
C PHE A 158 18.64 -23.57 39.23
N ASN A 159 17.95 -23.47 40.37
CA ASN A 159 18.57 -23.23 41.66
C ASN A 159 19.48 -24.40 42.08
N GLU A 160 19.04 -25.65 41.89
CA GLU A 160 19.88 -26.83 42.15
C GLU A 160 21.16 -26.81 41.33
N MET A 161 21.07 -26.43 40.05
CA MET A 161 22.25 -26.35 39.19
C MET A 161 23.20 -25.23 39.63
N ILE A 162 22.70 -24.08 40.09
CA ILE A 162 23.53 -23.00 40.63
C ILE A 162 24.25 -23.45 41.90
N ILE A 163 23.53 -24.09 42.83
CA ILE A 163 24.09 -24.60 44.09
C ILE A 163 25.18 -25.64 43.79
N SER A 164 24.96 -26.55 42.85
CA SER A 164 25.94 -27.56 42.44
C SER A 164 27.23 -26.98 41.84
N THR A 165 27.17 -25.76 41.28
CA THR A 165 28.34 -25.09 40.68
C THR A 165 29.23 -24.35 41.68
N GLY A 166 28.89 -24.35 42.97
CA GLY A 166 29.74 -23.76 44.02
C GLY A 166 29.87 -22.23 43.94
N LEU A 167 28.90 -21.57 43.31
CA LEU A 167 28.90 -20.12 43.08
C LEU A 167 28.80 -19.32 44.39
N SER A 168 28.35 -19.98 45.46
CA SER A 168 28.24 -19.47 46.83
C SER A 168 29.48 -19.78 47.70
N ASP A 169 30.46 -20.52 47.18
CA ASP A 169 31.67 -20.85 47.92
C ASP A 169 32.58 -19.62 47.91
N GLY A 170 32.77 -19.01 49.08
CA GLY A 170 33.37 -17.69 49.30
C GLY A 170 34.87 -17.63 49.04
N GLY A 171 35.32 -18.11 47.88
CA GLY A 171 36.72 -18.04 47.46
C GLY A 171 37.16 -16.58 47.29
N VAL A 172 38.04 -16.13 48.18
CA VAL A 172 38.67 -14.80 48.19
C VAL A 172 39.46 -14.59 46.90
N SER A 173 38.80 -14.09 45.86
CA SER A 173 39.45 -13.61 44.63
C SER A 173 39.33 -12.09 44.60
N HIS A 174 40.47 -11.40 44.68
CA HIS A 174 40.59 -9.95 44.87
C HIS A 174 40.12 -9.06 43.69
N CYS A 175 39.35 -9.59 42.73
CA CYS A 175 38.87 -8.81 41.59
C CYS A 175 37.38 -9.08 41.33
N ILE A 176 36.57 -8.08 41.66
CA ILE A 176 35.11 -8.05 41.44
C ILE A 176 34.78 -8.33 39.97
N GLU A 177 35.60 -7.87 39.03
CA GLU A 177 35.37 -8.07 37.60
C GLU A 177 35.48 -9.55 37.16
N LEU A 178 36.39 -10.31 37.77
CA LEU A 178 36.54 -11.74 37.52
C LEU A 178 35.38 -12.53 38.13
N LEU A 179 34.88 -12.11 39.29
CA LEU A 179 33.70 -12.70 39.93
C LEU A 179 32.43 -12.43 39.11
N ALA A 180 32.23 -11.20 38.63
CA ALA A 180 31.12 -10.83 37.76
C ALA A 180 31.12 -11.64 36.45
N LYS A 181 32.29 -11.79 35.80
CA LYS A 181 32.43 -12.62 34.59
C LYS A 181 32.11 -14.10 34.86
N LYS A 182 32.59 -14.65 35.99
CA LYS A 182 32.27 -16.03 36.39
C LYS A 182 30.77 -16.21 36.64
N TYR A 183 30.15 -15.25 37.32
CA TYR A 183 28.71 -15.22 37.58
C TYR A 183 27.91 -15.23 36.28
N ASP A 184 28.17 -14.30 35.37
CA ASP A 184 27.45 -14.18 34.10
C ASP A 184 27.61 -15.43 33.24
N VAL A 185 28.81 -16.00 33.15
CA VAL A 185 29.08 -17.21 32.37
C VAL A 185 28.35 -18.42 32.96
N LEU A 186 28.36 -18.60 34.27
CA LEU A 186 27.70 -19.73 34.93
C LEU A 186 26.17 -19.62 34.80
N LEU A 187 25.59 -18.44 35.04
CA LEU A 187 24.16 -18.22 34.84
C LEU A 187 23.76 -18.39 33.38
N CYS A 188 24.55 -17.90 32.43
CA CYS A 188 24.29 -18.09 31.00
C CYS A 188 24.29 -19.57 30.63
N LYS A 189 25.28 -20.36 31.10
CA LYS A 189 25.37 -21.80 30.87
C LYS A 189 24.18 -22.54 31.48
N ALA A 190 23.83 -22.20 32.71
CA ALA A 190 22.67 -22.76 33.41
C ALA A 190 21.36 -22.48 32.65
N LEU A 191 21.18 -21.23 32.23
CA LEU A 191 20.04 -20.80 31.42
C LEU A 191 20.01 -21.47 30.04
N ASP A 192 21.16 -21.62 29.37
CA ASP A 192 21.23 -22.27 28.06
C ASP A 192 20.93 -23.77 28.12
N LYS A 193 21.26 -24.44 29.24
CA LYS A 193 20.93 -25.84 29.46
C LYS A 193 19.42 -26.06 29.67
N LEU A 194 18.79 -25.24 30.52
CA LEU A 194 17.36 -25.39 30.85
C LEU A 194 16.42 -24.75 29.82
N ALA A 195 16.85 -23.65 29.19
CA ALA A 195 16.05 -22.90 28.22
C ALA A 195 16.93 -22.41 27.06
N PRO A 196 17.35 -23.30 26.14
CA PRO A 196 18.22 -22.94 25.04
C PRO A 196 17.59 -21.88 24.14
N LYS A 197 18.45 -21.01 23.58
CA LYS A 197 18.05 -20.02 22.57
C LYS A 197 17.46 -20.74 21.35
N ARG A 198 16.27 -20.30 20.94
CA ARG A 198 15.60 -20.78 19.73
C ARG A 198 15.43 -19.62 18.76
N THR A 199 15.87 -19.86 17.54
CA THR A 199 15.69 -18.93 16.43
C THR A 199 14.31 -19.12 15.82
N ARG A 200 13.56 -18.03 15.64
CA ARG A 200 12.27 -18.04 14.98
C ARG A 200 12.17 -16.89 13.99
N THR A 201 11.65 -17.20 12.81
CA THR A 201 11.34 -16.19 11.80
C THR A 201 10.00 -15.56 12.11
N ILE A 202 9.99 -14.24 12.34
CA ILE A 202 8.75 -13.47 12.48
C ILE A 202 8.53 -12.62 11.24
N VAL A 203 7.26 -12.38 10.93
CA VAL A 203 6.87 -11.47 9.86
C VAL A 203 6.76 -10.08 10.46
N ILE A 204 7.57 -9.14 9.97
CA ILE A 204 7.48 -7.73 10.38
C ILE A 204 6.15 -7.21 9.84
N ARG A 205 5.34 -6.67 10.75
CA ARG A 205 4.09 -6.00 10.40
C ARG A 205 4.18 -4.57 10.93
N PRO A 206 4.14 -3.55 10.07
CA PRO A 206 4.11 -2.17 10.56
C PRO A 206 2.93 -2.01 11.51
N ASN A 207 3.16 -1.29 12.61
CA ASN A 207 2.10 -1.00 13.55
C ASN A 207 1.01 -0.19 12.83
N ALA A 208 -0.25 -0.62 12.96
CA ALA A 208 -1.38 0.06 12.38
C ALA A 208 -1.92 1.07 13.40
N PRO A 209 -1.74 2.39 13.20
CA PRO A 209 -2.07 3.38 14.24
C PRO A 209 -3.56 3.46 14.59
N TRP A 210 -4.42 3.00 13.68
CA TRP A 210 -5.88 2.94 13.86
C TRP A 210 -6.35 1.61 14.48
N TYR A 211 -5.44 0.70 14.84
CA TYR A 211 -5.82 -0.60 15.40
C TYR A 211 -5.97 -0.52 16.92
N ASN A 212 -7.17 -0.81 17.42
CA ASN A 212 -7.48 -0.82 18.85
C ASN A 212 -7.98 -2.20 19.31
N GLU A 213 -8.16 -2.35 20.63
CA GLU A 213 -8.61 -3.61 21.22
C GLU A 213 -10.03 -4.00 20.76
N GLU A 214 -10.91 -3.03 20.56
CA GLU A 214 -12.27 -3.25 20.05
C GLU A 214 -12.27 -3.89 18.65
N ILE A 215 -11.45 -3.38 17.73
CA ILE A 215 -11.26 -4.02 16.42
C ILE A 215 -10.71 -5.44 16.59
N ALA A 216 -9.82 -5.65 17.57
CA ALA A 216 -9.26 -6.96 17.85
C ALA A 216 -10.33 -7.96 18.35
N THR A 217 -11.24 -7.55 19.24
CA THR A 217 -12.35 -8.40 19.72
C THR A 217 -13.31 -8.74 18.57
N GLN A 218 -13.63 -7.76 17.73
CA GLN A 218 -14.56 -7.93 16.60
C GLN A 218 -13.96 -8.82 15.50
N LYS A 219 -12.65 -8.72 15.25
CA LYS A 219 -11.92 -9.64 14.37
C LYS A 219 -11.84 -11.05 14.94
N ARG A 220 -11.67 -11.21 16.26
CA ARG A 220 -11.75 -12.52 16.95
C ARG A 220 -13.14 -13.15 16.75
N LYS A 221 -14.23 -12.39 16.95
CA LYS A 221 -15.61 -12.83 16.69
C LYS A 221 -15.80 -13.25 15.23
N ARG A 222 -15.34 -12.45 14.27
CA ARG A 222 -15.37 -12.78 12.83
C ARG A 222 -14.68 -14.11 12.54
N ARG A 223 -13.48 -14.34 13.09
CA ARG A 223 -12.74 -15.60 12.91
C ARG A 223 -13.45 -16.80 13.54
N ARG A 224 -14.11 -16.62 14.68
CA ARG A 224 -14.93 -17.66 15.32
C ARG A 224 -16.11 -18.07 14.42
N LEU A 225 -16.84 -17.09 13.89
CA LEU A 225 -17.96 -17.34 12.98
C LEU A 225 -17.49 -17.97 11.66
N GLU A 226 -16.35 -17.53 11.11
CA GLU A 226 -15.75 -18.13 9.92
C GLU A 226 -15.45 -19.62 10.13
N ARG A 227 -14.84 -19.98 11.27
CA ARG A 227 -14.54 -21.38 11.59
C ARG A 227 -15.81 -22.20 11.78
N LYS A 228 -16.83 -21.63 12.43
CA LYS A 228 -18.13 -22.29 12.61
C LYS A 228 -18.77 -22.58 11.24
N TRP A 229 -18.88 -21.58 10.37
CA TRP A 229 -19.40 -21.75 9.02
C TRP A 229 -18.62 -22.78 8.20
N ARG A 230 -17.28 -22.78 8.28
CA ARG A 230 -16.46 -23.79 7.59
C ARG A 230 -16.69 -25.22 8.11
N SER A 231 -17.10 -25.36 9.37
CA SER A 231 -17.39 -26.66 9.98
C SER A 231 -18.81 -27.13 9.70
N THR A 232 -19.80 -26.23 9.79
CA THR A 232 -21.22 -26.58 9.67
C THR A 232 -21.72 -26.54 8.23
N SER A 233 -21.09 -25.72 7.38
CA SER A 233 -21.53 -25.41 6.00
C SER A 233 -22.97 -24.92 5.88
N LEU A 234 -23.60 -24.50 6.98
CA LEU A 234 -24.97 -23.99 7.00
C LEU A 234 -25.04 -22.54 6.53
N GLU A 235 -26.12 -22.21 5.83
CA GLU A 235 -26.33 -20.87 5.27
C GLU A 235 -26.49 -19.81 6.38
N ILE A 236 -27.14 -20.15 7.49
CA ILE A 236 -27.28 -19.24 8.64
C ILE A 236 -25.91 -18.82 9.22
N ASP A 237 -24.96 -19.76 9.31
CA ASP A 237 -23.61 -19.45 9.79
C ASP A 237 -22.82 -18.62 8.76
N ARG A 238 -23.09 -18.81 7.46
CA ARG A 238 -22.54 -17.96 6.39
C ARG A 238 -23.03 -16.53 6.51
N VAL A 239 -24.32 -16.32 6.70
CA VAL A 239 -24.94 -15.00 6.88
C VAL A 239 -24.34 -14.30 8.10
N ASN A 240 -24.27 -14.97 9.24
CA ASN A 240 -23.65 -14.45 10.46
C ASN A 240 -22.18 -14.02 10.24
N TYR A 241 -21.40 -14.84 9.52
CA TYR A 241 -20.02 -14.48 9.17
C TYR A 241 -19.94 -13.25 8.26
N LEU A 242 -20.82 -13.14 7.25
CA LEU A 242 -20.86 -12.00 6.33
C LEU A 242 -21.28 -10.70 7.02
N GLU A 243 -22.25 -10.76 7.92
CA GLU A 243 -22.67 -9.63 8.73
C GLU A 243 -21.51 -9.15 9.61
N GLN A 244 -20.83 -10.07 10.29
CA GLN A 244 -19.66 -9.73 11.09
C GLN A 244 -18.48 -9.22 10.24
N CYS A 245 -18.36 -9.64 8.98
CA CYS A 245 -17.41 -9.03 8.04
C CYS A 245 -17.71 -7.56 7.79
N ASN A 246 -18.99 -7.22 7.57
CA ASN A 246 -19.41 -5.83 7.36
C ASN A 246 -19.14 -4.98 8.59
N VAL A 247 -19.47 -5.47 9.79
CA VAL A 247 -19.21 -4.81 11.08
C VAL A 247 -17.72 -4.48 11.26
N VAL A 248 -16.84 -5.45 11.03
CA VAL A 248 -15.37 -5.23 11.12
C VAL A 248 -14.88 -4.24 10.07
N ASN A 249 -15.38 -4.32 8.84
CA ASN A 249 -14.98 -3.40 7.78
C ASN A 249 -15.43 -1.97 8.09
N ALA A 250 -16.68 -1.78 8.52
CA ALA A 250 -17.21 -0.48 8.92
C ALA A 250 -16.39 0.15 10.05
N MET A 251 -16.05 -0.62 11.09
CA MET A 251 -15.15 -0.17 12.17
C MET A 251 -13.77 0.24 11.64
N LEU A 252 -13.18 -0.53 10.72
CA LEU A 252 -11.88 -0.20 10.14
C LEU A 252 -11.93 1.10 9.31
N TYR A 253 -13.02 1.34 8.57
CA TYR A 253 -13.20 2.60 7.85
C TYR A 253 -13.35 3.77 8.81
N LYS A 254 -14.26 3.67 9.78
CA LYS A 254 -14.52 4.71 10.78
C LYS A 254 -13.27 5.08 11.58
N THR A 255 -12.52 4.10 12.08
CA THR A 255 -11.30 4.37 12.87
C THR A 255 -10.17 4.97 12.03
N LYS A 256 -10.04 4.56 10.77
CA LYS A 256 -9.09 5.20 9.85
C LYS A 256 -9.47 6.65 9.56
N GLU A 257 -10.73 6.88 9.22
CA GLU A 257 -11.29 8.21 8.98
C GLU A 257 -11.02 9.11 10.18
N GLN A 258 -11.46 8.72 11.38
CA GLN A 258 -11.20 9.44 12.61
C GLN A 258 -9.72 9.75 12.82
N ARG A 259 -8.83 8.75 12.67
CA ARG A 259 -7.39 8.93 12.87
C ARG A 259 -6.79 9.99 11.94
N TYR A 260 -7.20 10.02 10.67
CA TYR A 260 -6.69 10.99 9.71
C TYR A 260 -7.36 12.37 9.87
N SER A 261 -8.66 12.41 10.19
CA SER A 261 -9.36 13.65 10.53
C SER A 261 -8.71 14.34 11.73
N THR A 262 -8.38 13.59 12.79
CA THR A 262 -7.66 14.13 13.95
C THR A 262 -6.27 14.64 13.59
N VAL A 263 -5.50 13.95 12.74
CA VAL A 263 -4.19 14.47 12.29
C VAL A 263 -4.33 15.79 11.57
N ILE A 264 -5.31 15.89 10.68
CA ILE A 264 -5.53 17.09 9.89
C ILE A 264 -5.95 18.25 10.81
N GLN A 265 -6.81 17.99 11.79
CA GLN A 265 -7.27 18.99 12.77
C GLN A 265 -6.13 19.44 13.69
N ASP A 266 -5.40 18.50 14.30
CA ASP A 266 -4.34 18.79 15.27
C ASP A 266 -3.15 19.51 14.63
N ASN A 267 -2.94 19.33 13.32
CA ASN A 267 -1.80 19.88 12.58
C ASN A 267 -2.24 20.90 11.52
N ALA A 268 -3.39 21.56 11.71
CA ALA A 268 -3.93 22.53 10.76
C ALA A 268 -2.98 23.72 10.49
N LEU A 269 -2.10 24.04 11.44
CA LEU A 269 -1.10 25.12 11.33
C LEU A 269 0.23 24.66 10.68
N ASP A 270 0.47 23.35 10.56
CA ASP A 270 1.68 22.79 9.92
C ASP A 270 1.36 22.24 8.53
N SER A 271 1.43 23.14 7.55
CA SER A 271 1.16 22.82 6.14
C SER A 271 2.11 21.73 5.61
N LYS A 272 3.37 21.67 6.05
CA LYS A 272 4.35 20.66 5.61
C LYS A 272 3.93 19.27 6.06
N LEU A 273 3.52 19.12 7.32
CA LEU A 273 3.06 17.83 7.84
C LEU A 273 1.74 17.38 7.17
N LEU A 274 0.86 18.32 6.87
CA LEU A 274 -0.39 18.05 6.15
C LEU A 274 -0.11 17.50 4.74
N PHE A 275 0.74 18.16 3.95
CA PHE A 275 1.14 17.68 2.63
C PHE A 275 1.83 16.31 2.71
N ARG A 276 2.74 16.09 3.66
CA ARG A 276 3.37 14.77 3.86
C ARG A 276 2.35 13.67 4.20
N THR A 277 1.32 14.01 4.98
CA THR A 277 0.25 13.06 5.33
C THR A 277 -0.60 12.71 4.11
N VAL A 278 -0.95 13.70 3.29
CA VAL A 278 -1.68 13.51 2.03
C VAL A 278 -0.86 12.70 1.04
N ASP A 279 0.43 13.00 0.87
CA ASP A 279 1.31 12.26 -0.03
C ASP A 279 1.48 10.80 0.42
N LYS A 280 1.55 10.56 1.73
CA LYS A 280 1.54 9.20 2.29
C LYS A 280 0.23 8.46 1.99
N LEU A 281 -0.92 9.12 2.10
CA LEU A 281 -2.23 8.52 1.81
C LEU A 281 -2.39 8.19 0.32
N LEU A 282 -1.89 9.07 -0.54
CA LEU A 282 -1.93 8.93 -2.00
C LEU A 282 -0.78 8.09 -2.56
N GLN A 283 0.11 7.59 -1.69
CA GLN A 283 1.32 6.84 -2.09
C GLN A 283 2.19 7.62 -3.09
N ARG A 284 2.19 8.95 -2.99
CA ARG A 284 3.04 9.86 -3.78
C ARG A 284 4.46 9.95 -3.23
N ASN A 285 4.67 9.44 -2.03
CA ASN A 285 5.97 9.42 -1.40
C ASN A 285 6.89 8.49 -2.21
N THR A 286 7.75 9.08 -3.01
CA THR A 286 8.84 8.38 -3.65
C THR A 286 9.85 8.04 -2.57
N ASP A 287 10.26 6.77 -2.49
CA ASP A 287 11.39 6.41 -1.64
C ASP A 287 12.56 7.31 -2.07
N LEU A 288 13.07 8.11 -1.14
CA LEU A 288 14.29 8.87 -1.35
C LEU A 288 15.43 7.85 -1.51
N ARG A 289 15.68 7.46 -2.75
CA ARG A 289 16.79 6.59 -3.09
C ARG A 289 17.98 7.47 -3.40
N TYR A 290 19.12 7.09 -2.85
CA TYR A 290 20.38 7.59 -3.36
C TYR A 290 20.48 7.26 -4.87
N PRO A 291 21.17 8.10 -5.66
CA PRO A 291 21.53 7.75 -7.02
C PRO A 291 22.13 6.35 -7.05
N SER A 292 21.76 5.55 -8.04
CA SER A 292 22.36 4.22 -8.23
C SER A 292 23.85 4.39 -8.53
N ALA A 293 24.69 3.80 -7.69
CA ALA A 293 26.14 3.75 -7.84
C ALA A 293 26.62 2.29 -7.80
N ASN A 294 27.74 1.99 -8.46
CA ASN A 294 28.28 0.63 -8.52
C ASN A 294 29.13 0.29 -7.29
N SER A 295 29.44 1.28 -6.45
CA SER A 295 30.14 1.11 -5.17
C SER A 295 29.84 2.25 -4.19
N ASP A 296 30.02 1.99 -2.90
CA ASP A 296 29.87 3.00 -1.84
C ASP A 296 30.88 4.16 -2.01
N GLN A 297 32.07 3.88 -2.55
CA GLN A 297 33.10 4.88 -2.82
C GLN A 297 32.70 5.83 -3.95
N GLU A 298 32.11 5.30 -5.03
CA GLU A 298 31.62 6.09 -6.15
C GLU A 298 30.47 7.01 -5.72
N LEU A 299 29.56 6.50 -4.87
CA LEU A 299 28.49 7.31 -4.31
C LEU A 299 29.01 8.44 -3.42
N ALA A 300 30.00 8.16 -2.56
CA ALA A 300 30.60 9.15 -1.68
C ALA A 300 31.32 10.25 -2.47
N ASN A 301 32.07 9.87 -3.51
CA ASN A 301 32.75 10.84 -4.37
C ASN A 301 31.74 11.68 -5.17
N ALA A 302 30.73 11.07 -5.78
CA ALA A 302 29.68 11.79 -6.51
C ALA A 302 28.90 12.76 -5.61
N PHE A 303 28.69 12.39 -4.34
CA PHE A 303 28.12 13.28 -3.34
C PHE A 303 29.03 14.47 -3.06
N ALA A 304 30.34 14.24 -2.84
CA ALA A 304 31.31 15.31 -2.60
C ALA A 304 31.42 16.28 -3.80
N ASP A 305 31.43 15.74 -5.02
CA ASP A 305 31.51 16.52 -6.26
C ASP A 305 30.28 17.40 -6.45
N PHE A 306 29.08 16.87 -6.19
CA PHE A 306 27.83 17.62 -6.27
C PHE A 306 27.84 18.87 -5.37
N PHE A 307 28.24 18.71 -4.10
CA PHE A 307 28.27 19.85 -3.17
C PHE A 307 29.41 20.82 -3.48
N SER A 308 30.56 20.32 -3.93
CA SER A 308 31.68 21.17 -4.36
C SER A 308 31.28 22.05 -5.54
N ALA A 309 30.66 21.46 -6.57
CA ALA A 309 30.15 22.20 -7.72
C ALA A 309 29.05 23.20 -7.34
N LYS A 310 28.14 22.82 -6.42
CA LYS A 310 27.09 23.71 -5.94
C LYS A 310 27.65 24.92 -5.17
N ILE A 311 28.69 24.73 -4.35
CA ILE A 311 29.35 25.82 -3.61
C ILE A 311 30.01 26.79 -4.59
N VAL A 312 30.71 26.29 -5.61
CA VAL A 312 31.32 27.12 -6.65
C VAL A 312 30.24 27.95 -7.35
N ARG A 313 29.16 27.32 -7.81
CA ARG A 313 28.05 28.02 -8.48
C ARG A 313 27.41 29.11 -7.61
N ILE A 314 27.20 28.84 -6.32
CA ILE A 314 26.66 29.86 -5.39
C ILE A 314 27.64 31.03 -5.24
N ARG A 315 28.94 30.77 -5.16
CA ARG A 315 29.96 31.83 -5.07
C ARG A 315 29.99 32.68 -6.33
N ASP A 316 29.91 32.06 -7.50
CA ASP A 316 29.88 32.76 -8.79
C ASP A 316 28.61 33.62 -8.92
N GLU A 317 27.43 33.07 -8.55
CA GLU A 317 26.17 33.82 -8.53
C GLU A 317 26.23 35.05 -7.59
N LEU A 318 26.91 34.93 -6.44
CA LEU A 318 27.09 36.04 -5.51
C LEU A 318 28.07 37.10 -6.03
N LEU A 319 29.13 36.69 -6.75
CA LEU A 319 30.07 37.63 -7.39
C LEU A 319 29.38 38.45 -8.48
N VAL A 320 28.61 37.79 -9.35
CA VAL A 320 27.83 38.49 -10.40
C VAL A 320 26.84 39.48 -9.78
N ARG A 321 26.14 39.11 -8.71
CA ARG A 321 25.23 40.03 -8.01
C ARG A 321 25.95 41.22 -7.38
N LYS A 322 27.19 41.02 -6.90
CA LYS A 322 28.01 42.08 -6.31
C LYS A 322 28.50 43.08 -7.39
N GLU A 323 28.88 42.59 -8.56
CA GLU A 323 29.28 43.44 -9.70
C GLU A 323 28.10 44.26 -10.21
N GLN A 324 26.92 43.65 -10.35
CA GLN A 324 25.68 44.37 -10.72
C GLN A 324 25.33 45.49 -9.73
N LEU A 325 25.51 45.27 -8.42
CA LEU A 325 25.31 46.31 -7.40
C LEU A 325 26.35 47.44 -7.49
N GLY A 326 27.60 47.11 -7.82
CA GLY A 326 28.67 48.09 -7.99
C GLY A 326 28.45 49.00 -9.22
N GLU A 327 27.96 48.44 -10.32
CA GLU A 327 27.60 49.22 -11.52
C GLU A 327 26.38 50.13 -11.32
N LEU A 328 25.43 49.72 -10.47
CA LEU A 328 24.29 50.57 -10.08
C LEU A 328 24.75 51.78 -9.24
N LEU A 329 25.66 51.57 -8.29
CA LEU A 329 26.21 52.65 -7.46
C LEU A 329 27.10 53.64 -8.24
N MET A 330 27.75 53.19 -9.33
CA MET A 330 28.56 54.05 -10.20
C MET A 330 27.74 54.82 -11.25
N LYS A 331 26.46 54.49 -11.44
CA LYS A 331 25.54 55.24 -12.32
C LYS A 331 24.79 56.37 -11.59
N ASP A 332 24.87 56.38 -10.26
CA ASP A 332 24.22 57.37 -9.38
C ASP A 332 25.19 58.48 -8.90
N PHE A 333 26.39 58.58 -9.50
CA PHE A 333 27.36 59.67 -9.25
C PHE A 333 27.64 60.52 -10.50
#